data_AF-A0A7X9RSA7-F1
#
_entry.id   AF-A0A7X9RSA7-F1
#
_cell.length_a   1.000
_cell.length_b   1.000
_cell.length_c   1.000
_cell.angle_alpha   90.00
_cell.angle_beta   90.00
_cell.angle_gamma   90.00
#
_symmetry.space_group_name_H-M   'P 1'
#
loop_
_entity.id
_entity.type
_entity.pdbx_description
1 polymer ?
#
loop_
_entity_poly.entity_id
_entity_poly.type
_entity_poly.pdbx_seq_one_letter_code
_entity_poly.pdbx_strand_id
1 'polypeptide(L)'
;MKRLLFTLLLFGQGFLFQLTHANDLNITVSDPAIGTRNALTKTVPINFTVSWKNSWRVNGGQNNWDAVWLFVKFRNLNHDYWQHASLTFDSGHSASGGIIESSDDTGTGVSKGVFLYSAIEKSQGDASYDVTLQWEYGKDNQGDNDTFEVQIFGIEMVYVPTGQFYLGTPDNESYSFHMYYENGVGTIQRNIPYTVGSEDAITIGTTAGNLYYNTSNLSGTLQDGTLPADYPKGYQAFYCMKYEITQSQYADFLNTLSSGQLVECHINSFVLYRNNLEKSGDTYSSSTPSVPQGFMTANNLLSYLDWAALRPMTELEFEKACRGTLPAVGLEYPWGTADVVTDILEISSGGTENEVISTGYSTTAGNANYYTITKDNINSPTRVGIFADHASSTGRVTAGATYYGIMDMGGNIFETCVSVAHADGRAYTGIHGDGALDNAGNHNTENWPGPYTISDPNDTSETGDKGLGQRGGGFRTIETFMYTSARTYAAFYNGGNGYGGGRGVRTAP
;
A
#
# COMPACT_ATOMS: atom_id res chain seq x y z
N MET A 1 -13.12 -50.95 19.71
CA MET A 1 -12.71 -50.82 21.12
C MET A 1 -11.21 -51.13 21.24
N LYS A 2 -10.35 -50.13 21.07
CA LYS A 2 -8.91 -50.21 21.35
C LYS A 2 -8.46 -48.85 21.89
N ARG A 3 -7.80 -48.91 23.05
CA ARG A 3 -7.37 -47.81 23.91
C ARG A 3 -6.17 -47.07 23.29
N LEU A 4 -6.19 -45.74 23.29
CA LEU A 4 -5.00 -44.91 23.06
C LEU A 4 -4.30 -44.68 24.40
N LEU A 5 -2.98 -44.88 24.39
CA LEU A 5 -2.06 -44.66 25.49
C LEU A 5 -1.59 -43.19 25.44
N PHE A 6 -1.71 -42.46 26.56
CA PHE A 6 -1.14 -41.13 26.74
C PHE A 6 0.37 -41.26 27.00
N THR A 7 1.19 -40.53 26.24
CA THR A 7 2.59 -40.26 26.60
C THR A 7 2.73 -38.75 26.82
N LEU A 8 2.89 -38.39 28.09
CA LEU A 8 3.21 -37.06 28.56
C LEU A 8 4.69 -36.76 28.25
N LEU A 9 4.97 -35.82 27.34
CA LEU A 9 6.31 -35.25 27.19
C LEU A 9 6.35 -33.87 27.86
N LEU A 10 7.14 -33.77 28.94
CA LEU A 10 7.57 -32.50 29.50
C LEU A 10 8.43 -31.78 28.46
N PHE A 11 8.02 -30.59 28.02
CA PHE A 11 8.91 -29.62 27.41
C PHE A 11 9.33 -28.59 28.47
N GLY A 12 10.64 -28.50 28.68
CA GLY A 12 11.25 -27.49 29.52
C GLY A 12 10.97 -26.10 28.97
N GLN A 13 10.70 -25.17 29.88
CA GLN A 13 10.62 -23.75 29.57
C GLN A 13 12.00 -23.23 29.17
N GLY A 14 12.28 -23.26 27.86
CA GLY A 14 13.17 -22.29 27.25
C GLY A 14 12.33 -21.07 26.92
N PHE A 15 12.64 -19.93 27.56
CA PHE A 15 12.20 -18.63 27.06
C PHE A 15 12.84 -18.44 25.66
N LEU A 16 12.12 -18.88 24.64
CA LEU A 16 12.30 -18.37 23.28
C LEU A 16 11.90 -16.89 23.35
N PHE A 17 12.89 -16.00 23.38
CA PHE A 17 12.67 -14.66 22.89
C PHE A 17 12.26 -14.81 21.42
N GLN A 18 10.96 -14.80 21.16
CA GLN A 18 10.47 -14.59 19.80
C GLN A 18 10.87 -13.16 19.44
N LEU A 19 11.82 -13.04 18.51
CA LEU A 19 12.04 -11.79 17.81
C LEU A 19 10.71 -11.50 17.08
N THR A 20 10.10 -10.37 17.41
CA THR A 20 8.90 -9.84 16.75
C THR A 20 9.34 -9.15 15.46
N HIS A 21 8.60 -9.24 14.35
CA HIS A 21 8.96 -8.56 13.11
C HIS A 21 7.85 -7.60 12.61
N ALA A 22 8.24 -6.69 11.71
CA ALA A 22 7.31 -5.88 10.91
C ALA A 22 6.74 -6.71 9.74
N ASN A 23 5.44 -6.58 9.47
CA ASN A 23 4.66 -7.40 8.51
C ASN A 23 4.47 -8.88 8.93
N ASP A 24 4.12 -9.08 10.21
CA ASP A 24 3.81 -10.39 10.83
C ASP A 24 2.29 -10.62 10.91
N LEU A 25 1.57 -10.28 9.85
CA LEU A 25 0.14 -10.54 9.77
C LEU A 25 -0.10 -12.05 9.57
N ASN A 26 -0.84 -12.65 10.49
CA ASN A 26 -1.25 -14.04 10.45
C ASN A 26 -2.77 -14.16 10.45
N ILE A 27 -3.29 -15.00 9.57
CA ILE A 27 -4.69 -15.40 9.53
C ILE A 27 -4.76 -16.91 9.69
N THR A 28 -5.42 -17.36 10.74
CA THR A 28 -5.66 -18.78 11.01
C THR A 28 -7.15 -19.08 10.89
N VAL A 29 -7.51 -19.87 9.89
CA VAL A 29 -8.91 -20.24 9.65
C VAL A 29 -9.41 -21.20 10.74
N SER A 30 -10.62 -20.97 11.26
CA SER A 30 -11.23 -21.87 12.24
C SER A 30 -11.62 -23.21 11.60
N ASP A 31 -11.86 -24.24 12.43
CA ASP A 31 -12.43 -25.51 11.99
C ASP A 31 -13.79 -25.74 12.67
N PRO A 32 -14.93 -25.64 11.94
CA PRO A 32 -15.04 -25.31 10.52
C PRO A 32 -14.89 -23.80 10.23
N ALA A 33 -14.30 -23.49 9.06
CA ALA A 33 -14.13 -22.12 8.55
C ALA A 33 -15.48 -21.44 8.28
N ILE A 34 -16.36 -22.20 7.64
CA ILE A 34 -17.67 -21.77 7.17
C ILE A 34 -18.69 -22.30 8.17
N GLY A 35 -19.44 -21.40 8.81
CA GLY A 35 -20.46 -21.78 9.76
C GLY A 35 -21.78 -22.20 9.10
N THR A 36 -22.86 -22.19 9.88
CA THR A 36 -24.19 -22.59 9.40
C THR A 36 -24.79 -21.53 8.48
N ARG A 37 -25.22 -21.95 7.27
CA ARG A 37 -25.90 -21.09 6.30
C ARG A 37 -27.29 -20.70 6.78
N ASN A 38 -27.69 -19.46 6.47
CA ASN A 38 -29.06 -19.00 6.56
C ASN A 38 -29.66 -18.92 5.15
N ALA A 39 -30.46 -19.93 4.78
CA ALA A 39 -31.09 -20.03 3.47
C ALA A 39 -32.19 -18.98 3.21
N LEU A 40 -32.70 -18.31 4.25
CA LEU A 40 -33.70 -17.24 4.11
C LEU A 40 -33.06 -15.93 3.69
N THR A 41 -31.95 -15.56 4.36
CA THR A 41 -31.20 -14.33 4.06
C THR A 41 -30.13 -14.53 3.01
N LYS A 42 -29.84 -15.79 2.63
CA LYS A 42 -28.72 -16.16 1.74
C LYS A 42 -27.36 -15.70 2.25
N THR A 43 -27.14 -15.89 3.55
CA THR A 43 -25.90 -15.50 4.23
C THR A 43 -25.22 -16.67 4.95
N VAL A 44 -23.89 -16.60 5.10
CA VAL A 44 -23.09 -17.57 5.85
C VAL A 44 -21.93 -16.90 6.61
N PRO A 45 -21.68 -17.23 7.88
CA PRO A 45 -20.54 -16.69 8.62
C PRO A 45 -19.24 -17.41 8.27
N ILE A 46 -18.15 -16.66 8.18
CA ILE A 46 -16.78 -17.12 7.95
C ILE A 46 -15.95 -16.77 9.20
N ASN A 47 -15.37 -17.77 9.85
CA ASN A 47 -14.70 -17.65 11.14
C ASN A 47 -13.19 -17.90 11.02
N PHE A 48 -12.41 -17.01 11.60
CA PHE A 48 -10.95 -17.08 11.62
C PHE A 48 -10.39 -16.24 12.77
N THR A 49 -9.14 -16.47 13.13
CA THR A 49 -8.37 -15.59 14.00
C THR A 49 -7.40 -14.78 13.14
N VAL A 50 -7.29 -13.49 13.40
CA VAL A 50 -6.27 -12.62 12.81
C VAL A 50 -5.40 -12.03 13.89
N SER A 51 -4.09 -12.01 13.65
CA SER A 51 -3.12 -11.40 14.57
C SER A 51 -2.02 -10.70 13.81
N TRP A 52 -1.51 -9.60 14.35
CA TRP A 52 -0.33 -8.92 13.81
C TRP A 52 0.45 -8.23 14.91
N LYS A 53 1.71 -7.91 14.61
CA LYS A 53 2.64 -7.29 15.56
C LYS A 53 2.60 -5.78 15.45
N ASN A 54 3.13 -5.13 16.49
CA ASN A 54 3.38 -3.69 16.49
C ASN A 54 2.12 -2.85 16.21
N SER A 55 0.96 -3.26 16.75
CA SER A 55 -0.29 -2.52 16.60
C SER A 55 -0.41 -1.37 17.59
N TRP A 56 -0.98 -0.25 17.15
CA TRP A 56 -1.18 0.95 17.95
C TRP A 56 -2.53 1.62 17.64
N ARG A 57 -3.01 2.41 18.61
CA ARG A 57 -4.10 3.36 18.37
C ARG A 57 -3.96 4.55 19.31
N VAL A 58 -4.00 5.75 18.74
CA VAL A 58 -3.95 7.01 19.48
C VAL A 58 -5.15 7.88 19.11
N ASN A 59 -5.92 8.39 20.09
CA ASN A 59 -7.04 9.32 19.87
C ASN A 59 -6.68 10.75 20.31
N GLY A 60 -5.46 11.18 19.99
CA GLY A 60 -4.96 12.52 20.25
C GLY A 60 -3.71 12.81 19.41
N GLY A 61 -3.40 14.09 19.19
CA GLY A 61 -2.30 14.48 18.29
C GLY A 61 -2.61 14.05 16.85
N GLN A 62 -1.89 13.04 16.35
CA GLN A 62 -2.11 12.45 15.03
C GLN A 62 -3.52 11.88 14.86
N ASN A 63 -4.18 11.40 15.92
CA ASN A 63 -5.49 10.75 15.86
C ASN A 63 -5.55 9.63 14.79
N ASN A 64 -4.70 8.62 14.94
CA ASN A 64 -4.51 7.56 13.95
C ASN A 64 -4.23 6.19 14.59
N TRP A 65 -4.31 5.14 13.77
CA TRP A 65 -4.09 3.75 14.18
C TRP A 65 -3.63 2.91 13.01
N ASP A 66 -3.12 1.71 13.33
CA ASP A 66 -3.01 0.65 12.36
C ASP A 66 -4.25 -0.26 12.35
N ALA A 67 -4.49 -0.87 11.20
CA ALA A 67 -5.64 -1.72 10.93
C ALA A 67 -5.22 -2.87 10.01
N VAL A 68 -6.12 -3.82 9.82
CA VAL A 68 -6.03 -4.83 8.76
C VAL A 68 -7.22 -4.68 7.83
N TRP A 69 -6.97 -4.51 6.55
CA TRP A 69 -7.99 -4.67 5.50
C TRP A 69 -8.18 -6.15 5.24
N LEU A 70 -9.37 -6.67 5.54
CA LEU A 70 -9.75 -8.08 5.42
C LEU A 70 -10.75 -8.25 4.27
N PHE A 71 -10.48 -9.17 3.37
CA PHE A 71 -11.41 -9.54 2.30
C PHE A 71 -11.35 -11.04 2.02
N VAL A 72 -12.38 -11.57 1.35
CA VAL A 72 -12.54 -13.00 1.15
C VAL A 72 -12.64 -13.32 -0.33
N LYS A 73 -11.84 -14.29 -0.77
CA LYS A 73 -12.05 -14.96 -2.06
C LYS A 73 -12.71 -16.30 -1.83
N PHE A 74 -13.60 -16.70 -2.72
CA PHE A 74 -14.24 -18.01 -2.68
C PHE A 74 -14.13 -18.68 -4.05
N ARG A 75 -14.14 -20.02 -4.04
CA ARG A 75 -14.27 -20.83 -5.26
C ARG A 75 -15.38 -21.85 -5.05
N ASN A 76 -16.38 -21.82 -5.92
CA ASN A 76 -17.38 -22.87 -5.99
C ASN A 76 -16.71 -24.13 -6.53
N LEU A 77 -16.88 -25.29 -5.89
CA LEU A 77 -16.18 -26.53 -6.29
C LEU A 77 -16.65 -27.09 -7.66
N ASN A 78 -17.69 -26.51 -8.27
CA ASN A 78 -18.09 -26.79 -9.64
C ASN A 78 -17.38 -25.91 -10.68
N HIS A 79 -16.65 -24.88 -10.23
CA HIS A 79 -15.86 -23.97 -11.06
C HIS A 79 -14.38 -24.04 -10.65
N ASP A 80 -13.49 -23.64 -11.54
CA ASP A 80 -12.05 -23.66 -11.32
C ASP A 80 -11.44 -22.28 -11.03
N TYR A 81 -12.25 -21.22 -10.99
CA TYR A 81 -11.81 -19.84 -10.76
C TYR A 81 -12.25 -19.28 -9.41
N TRP A 82 -11.42 -18.38 -8.85
CA TRP A 82 -11.72 -17.64 -7.62
C TRP A 82 -12.55 -16.39 -7.92
N GLN A 83 -13.42 -16.04 -6.98
CA GLN A 83 -14.31 -14.89 -7.01
C GLN A 83 -14.19 -14.10 -5.71
N HIS A 84 -14.58 -12.83 -5.74
CA HIS A 84 -14.60 -11.98 -4.54
C HIS A 84 -15.94 -12.08 -3.82
N ALA A 85 -15.93 -12.33 -2.51
CA ALA A 85 -17.13 -12.48 -1.70
C ALA A 85 -17.76 -11.12 -1.36
N SER A 86 -19.07 -10.97 -1.55
CA SER A 86 -19.83 -9.81 -1.11
C SER A 86 -20.19 -9.91 0.37
N LEU A 87 -19.53 -9.15 1.24
CA LEU A 87 -19.79 -9.15 2.68
C LEU A 87 -21.00 -8.27 3.01
N THR A 88 -21.73 -8.57 4.09
CA THR A 88 -22.78 -7.66 4.58
C THR A 88 -22.21 -6.28 4.87
N PHE A 89 -22.94 -5.23 4.52
CA PHE A 89 -22.60 -3.89 4.97
C PHE A 89 -23.08 -3.67 6.42
N ASP A 90 -22.24 -3.03 7.23
CA ASP A 90 -22.48 -2.57 8.61
C ASP A 90 -22.67 -3.70 9.66
N SER A 91 -23.72 -4.51 9.52
CA SER A 91 -24.09 -5.51 10.54
C SER A 91 -23.79 -6.96 10.14
N GLY A 92 -23.55 -7.83 11.14
CA GLY A 92 -23.31 -9.26 10.95
C GLY A 92 -21.85 -9.69 11.16
N HIS A 93 -20.92 -8.74 11.17
CA HIS A 93 -19.52 -9.00 11.51
C HIS A 93 -19.29 -8.93 13.03
N SER A 94 -18.28 -9.61 13.53
CA SER A 94 -17.86 -9.49 14.93
C SER A 94 -16.35 -9.70 15.11
N ALA A 95 -15.74 -8.91 15.99
CA ALA A 95 -14.38 -9.12 16.49
C ALA A 95 -14.29 -8.68 17.96
N SER A 96 -14.10 -9.61 18.89
CA SER A 96 -14.04 -9.26 20.31
C SER A 96 -12.80 -8.42 20.62
N GLY A 97 -12.97 -7.18 21.08
CA GLY A 97 -11.87 -6.25 21.36
C GLY A 97 -11.34 -5.50 20.13
N GLY A 98 -11.87 -5.80 18.94
CA GLY A 98 -11.64 -5.06 17.71
C GLY A 98 -12.85 -4.23 17.29
N ILE A 99 -12.64 -3.23 16.44
CA ILE A 99 -13.68 -2.52 15.70
C ILE A 99 -13.60 -2.97 14.24
N ILE A 100 -14.75 -3.29 13.66
CA ILE A 100 -14.89 -3.60 12.24
C ILE A 100 -15.59 -2.43 11.57
N GLU A 101 -14.97 -1.87 10.53
CA GLU A 101 -15.56 -0.84 9.66
C GLU A 101 -15.69 -1.40 8.23
N SER A 102 -16.80 -1.09 7.56
CA SER A 102 -17.09 -1.54 6.20
C SER A 102 -17.66 -0.37 5.40
N SER A 103 -17.49 -0.38 4.08
CA SER A 103 -18.08 0.63 3.19
C SER A 103 -18.97 -0.03 2.12
N ASP A 104 -20.15 0.55 1.87
CA ASP A 104 -21.01 0.15 0.74
C ASP A 104 -20.59 0.86 -0.54
N ASP A 105 -19.38 0.57 -1.01
CA ASP A 105 -18.82 1.17 -2.24
C ASP A 105 -19.68 0.89 -3.47
N THR A 106 -20.47 -0.18 -3.42
CA THR A 106 -21.35 -0.60 -4.52
C THR A 106 -22.69 0.12 -4.53
N GLY A 107 -23.10 0.72 -3.40
CA GLY A 107 -24.45 1.21 -3.18
C GLY A 107 -25.53 0.11 -3.21
N THR A 108 -25.14 -1.16 -3.07
CA THR A 108 -26.04 -2.33 -3.16
C THR A 108 -26.23 -3.06 -1.83
N GLY A 109 -25.75 -2.48 -0.74
CA GLY A 109 -25.83 -3.01 0.62
C GLY A 109 -24.79 -4.08 0.94
N VAL A 110 -23.66 -4.10 0.22
CA VAL A 110 -22.57 -5.04 0.44
C VAL A 110 -21.22 -4.34 0.43
N SER A 111 -20.27 -4.90 1.18
CA SER A 111 -18.88 -4.44 1.23
C SER A 111 -17.94 -5.46 0.56
N LYS A 112 -16.86 -4.96 -0.04
CA LYS A 112 -15.77 -5.77 -0.64
C LYS A 112 -14.69 -6.18 0.37
N GLY A 113 -14.97 -6.00 1.64
CA GLY A 113 -14.03 -6.25 2.74
C GLY A 113 -14.33 -5.38 3.93
N VAL A 114 -13.49 -5.44 4.95
CA VAL A 114 -13.64 -4.64 6.17
C VAL A 114 -12.28 -4.21 6.70
N PHE A 115 -12.22 -3.06 7.37
CA PHE A 115 -11.09 -2.71 8.22
C PHE A 115 -11.33 -3.26 9.62
N LEU A 116 -10.30 -3.87 10.20
CA LEU A 116 -10.26 -4.29 11.60
C LEU A 116 -9.14 -3.56 12.34
N TYR A 117 -9.46 -2.92 13.46
CA TYR A 117 -8.46 -2.27 14.31
C TYR A 117 -8.82 -2.36 15.80
N SER A 118 -7.89 -1.97 16.67
CA SER A 118 -8.07 -2.06 18.13
C SER A 118 -9.22 -1.18 18.63
N ALA A 119 -10.14 -1.74 19.43
CA ALA A 119 -11.27 -1.00 19.97
C ALA A 119 -10.89 0.04 21.05
N ILE A 120 -9.74 -0.13 21.69
CA ILE A 120 -9.22 0.76 22.72
C ILE A 120 -7.90 1.39 22.28
N GLU A 121 -7.58 2.56 22.83
CA GLU A 121 -6.24 3.13 22.69
C GLU A 121 -5.21 2.15 23.23
N LYS A 122 -4.09 2.03 22.53
CA LYS A 122 -2.98 1.18 22.94
C LYS A 122 -1.67 1.74 22.43
N SER A 123 -0.65 1.63 23.28
CA SER A 123 0.73 1.73 22.84
C SER A 123 1.05 0.56 21.90
N GLN A 124 2.14 0.70 21.15
CA GLN A 124 2.63 -0.34 20.25
C GLN A 124 2.71 -1.70 20.97
N GLY A 125 2.11 -2.73 20.36
CA GLY A 125 2.15 -4.10 20.84
C GLY A 125 1.24 -5.03 20.04
N ASP A 126 1.31 -6.32 20.29
CA ASP A 126 0.60 -7.33 19.52
C ASP A 126 -0.92 -7.15 19.53
N ALA A 127 -1.57 -7.51 18.43
CA ALA A 127 -3.01 -7.58 18.28
C ALA A 127 -3.42 -9.01 17.86
N SER A 128 -4.53 -9.49 18.41
CA SER A 128 -5.12 -10.78 18.04
C SER A 128 -6.61 -10.76 18.31
N TYR A 129 -7.40 -11.16 17.32
CA TYR A 129 -8.86 -11.12 17.36
C TYR A 129 -9.45 -12.37 16.71
N ASP A 130 -10.42 -12.97 17.38
CA ASP A 130 -11.34 -13.91 16.74
C ASP A 130 -12.40 -13.12 15.98
N VAL A 131 -12.50 -13.40 14.68
CA VAL A 131 -13.30 -12.65 13.72
C VAL A 131 -14.34 -13.56 13.09
N THR A 132 -15.56 -13.03 12.98
CA THR A 132 -16.60 -13.57 12.11
C THR A 132 -16.95 -12.51 11.07
N LEU A 133 -16.84 -12.87 9.79
CA LEU A 133 -17.35 -12.07 8.68
C LEU A 133 -18.60 -12.72 8.10
N GLN A 134 -19.64 -11.93 7.85
CA GLN A 134 -20.89 -12.40 7.29
C GLN A 134 -20.87 -12.24 5.76
N TRP A 135 -20.80 -13.37 5.05
CA TRP A 135 -20.85 -13.41 3.59
C TRP A 135 -22.29 -13.50 3.08
N GLU A 136 -22.68 -12.63 2.16
CA GLU A 136 -23.96 -12.64 1.41
C GLU A 136 -23.85 -13.50 0.15
N TYR A 137 -23.69 -14.82 0.29
CA TYR A 137 -23.47 -15.73 -0.84
C TYR A 137 -24.56 -15.66 -1.94
N GLY A 138 -25.79 -15.24 -1.60
CA GLY A 138 -26.85 -15.01 -2.57
C GLY A 138 -26.57 -13.85 -3.54
N LYS A 139 -25.83 -12.82 -3.10
CA LYS A 139 -25.40 -11.70 -3.94
C LYS A 139 -24.34 -12.10 -4.95
N ASP A 140 -23.59 -13.16 -4.65
CA ASP A 140 -22.59 -13.73 -5.54
C ASP A 140 -23.12 -14.91 -6.37
N ASN A 141 -24.46 -15.01 -6.51
CA ASN A 141 -25.16 -16.03 -7.28
C ASN A 141 -24.86 -17.47 -6.86
N GLN A 142 -24.58 -17.70 -5.57
CA GLN A 142 -24.39 -19.04 -5.03
C GLN A 142 -25.69 -19.62 -4.47
N GLY A 143 -25.89 -20.93 -4.66
CA GLY A 143 -27.05 -21.67 -4.18
C GLY A 143 -26.88 -22.25 -2.77
N ASP A 144 -27.99 -22.53 -2.09
CA ASP A 144 -27.98 -23.06 -0.71
C ASP A 144 -27.26 -24.41 -0.57
N ASN A 145 -27.20 -25.18 -1.66
CA ASN A 145 -26.58 -26.51 -1.72
C ASN A 145 -25.18 -26.49 -2.35
N ASP A 146 -24.69 -25.34 -2.78
CA ASP A 146 -23.36 -25.25 -3.40
C ASP A 146 -22.28 -25.55 -2.37
N THR A 147 -21.16 -26.07 -2.83
CA THR A 147 -19.98 -26.27 -1.99
C THR A 147 -18.90 -25.32 -2.45
N PHE A 148 -18.23 -24.71 -1.49
CA PHE A 148 -17.22 -23.71 -1.75
C PHE A 148 -16.07 -23.86 -0.77
N GLU A 149 -14.90 -23.45 -1.23
CA GLU A 149 -13.76 -23.16 -0.39
C GLU A 149 -13.54 -21.65 -0.36
N VAL A 150 -12.90 -21.17 0.71
CA VAL A 150 -12.64 -19.76 0.95
C VAL A 150 -11.18 -19.53 1.29
N GLN A 151 -10.66 -18.39 0.87
CA GLN A 151 -9.39 -17.84 1.32
C GLN A 151 -9.64 -16.44 1.87
N ILE A 152 -9.14 -16.18 3.07
CA ILE A 152 -9.22 -14.89 3.72
C ILE A 152 -7.87 -14.22 3.54
N PHE A 153 -7.88 -13.01 3.00
CA PHE A 153 -6.69 -12.20 2.80
C PHE A 153 -6.72 -11.02 3.76
N GLY A 154 -5.55 -10.60 4.20
CA GLY A 154 -5.35 -9.46 5.07
C GLY A 154 -4.20 -8.59 4.58
N ILE A 155 -4.34 -7.28 4.72
CA ILE A 155 -3.29 -6.31 4.41
C ILE A 155 -3.19 -5.35 5.59
N GLU A 156 -1.99 -5.18 6.17
CA GLU A 156 -1.77 -4.16 7.20
C GLU A 156 -1.91 -2.75 6.59
N MET A 157 -2.73 -1.92 7.22
CA MET A 157 -3.06 -0.57 6.79
C MET A 157 -2.81 0.43 7.94
N VAL A 158 -2.68 1.69 7.62
CA VAL A 158 -2.62 2.81 8.56
C VAL A 158 -3.71 3.81 8.21
N TYR A 159 -4.52 4.18 9.19
CA TYR A 159 -5.50 5.25 9.04
C TYR A 159 -4.79 6.61 8.93
N VAL A 160 -5.09 7.35 7.87
CA VAL A 160 -4.68 8.74 7.66
C VAL A 160 -5.94 9.60 7.85
N PRO A 161 -6.01 10.43 8.90
CA PRO A 161 -7.20 11.21 9.22
C PRO A 161 -7.42 12.38 8.26
N THR A 162 -8.69 12.79 8.17
CA THR A 162 -9.09 14.03 7.50
C THR A 162 -8.33 15.21 8.07
N GLY A 163 -7.85 16.11 7.21
CA GLY A 163 -7.37 17.41 7.65
C GLY A 163 -6.48 18.14 6.65
N GLN A 164 -6.37 19.44 6.83
CA GLN A 164 -5.51 20.30 6.02
C GLN A 164 -4.04 19.85 6.06
N PHE A 165 -3.35 20.02 4.95
CA PHE A 165 -1.92 19.78 4.84
C PHE A 165 -1.29 20.68 3.77
N TYR A 166 0.04 20.59 3.65
CA TYR A 166 0.81 21.34 2.65
C TYR A 166 1.36 20.39 1.59
N LEU A 167 1.36 20.84 0.34
CA LEU A 167 2.11 20.27 -0.77
C LEU A 167 3.36 21.10 -1.03
N GLY A 168 4.46 20.43 -1.37
CA GLY A 168 5.70 21.10 -1.72
C GLY A 168 6.66 21.29 -0.55
N THR A 169 7.49 22.32 -0.66
CA THR A 169 8.59 22.61 0.26
C THR A 169 8.81 24.13 0.39
N PRO A 170 9.31 24.62 1.54
CA PRO A 170 9.78 25.99 1.68
C PRO A 170 11.16 26.25 1.04
N ASP A 171 11.70 25.29 0.27
CA ASP A 171 12.94 25.39 -0.52
C ASP A 171 12.69 25.25 -2.03
N ASN A 172 13.76 25.28 -2.84
CA ASN A 172 13.68 25.15 -4.30
C ASN A 172 13.95 23.72 -4.80
N GLU A 173 13.28 22.72 -4.21
CA GLU A 173 13.44 21.30 -4.58
C GLU A 173 12.92 21.01 -5.99
N SER A 174 13.46 19.96 -6.62
CA SER A 174 13.16 19.61 -8.02
C SER A 174 11.69 19.23 -8.22
N TYR A 175 11.02 19.96 -9.13
CA TYR A 175 9.64 19.70 -9.60
C TYR A 175 8.54 19.73 -8.52
N SER A 176 8.87 20.17 -7.30
CA SER A 176 7.94 20.25 -6.18
C SER A 176 6.71 21.09 -6.52
N PHE A 177 5.60 20.71 -5.87
CA PHE A 177 4.43 21.57 -5.81
C PHE A 177 4.77 22.89 -5.12
N HIS A 178 4.10 23.95 -5.54
CA HIS A 178 4.15 25.25 -4.88
C HIS A 178 2.89 26.06 -5.21
N MET A 179 2.57 27.02 -4.37
CA MET A 179 1.60 28.05 -4.70
C MET A 179 2.24 29.01 -5.72
N TYR A 180 1.55 29.25 -6.84
CA TYR A 180 2.02 30.21 -7.81
C TYR A 180 2.04 31.61 -7.21
N TYR A 181 3.20 32.26 -7.28
CA TYR A 181 3.37 33.66 -6.93
C TYR A 181 4.54 34.23 -7.72
N GLU A 182 4.28 35.25 -8.53
CA GLU A 182 5.31 36.03 -9.20
C GLU A 182 5.61 37.26 -8.34
N ASN A 183 6.89 37.46 -7.99
CA ASN A 183 7.27 38.68 -7.30
C ASN A 183 7.22 39.88 -8.26
N GLY A 184 7.22 41.11 -7.73
CA GLY A 184 7.13 42.34 -8.53
C GLY A 184 8.30 42.61 -9.50
N VAL A 185 9.22 41.66 -9.69
CA VAL A 185 10.35 41.72 -10.63
C VAL A 185 10.40 40.53 -11.60
N GLY A 186 9.32 39.76 -11.73
CA GLY A 186 9.20 38.72 -12.76
C GLY A 186 9.75 37.35 -12.41
N THR A 187 10.02 37.09 -11.12
CA THR A 187 10.56 35.81 -10.64
C THR A 187 9.48 34.99 -9.93
N ILE A 188 9.26 33.77 -10.41
CA ILE A 188 8.35 32.79 -9.79
C ILE A 188 8.96 32.30 -8.47
N GLN A 189 8.20 32.41 -7.38
CA GLN A 189 8.57 31.83 -6.09
C GLN A 189 8.16 30.36 -6.06
N ARG A 190 9.15 29.47 -5.90
CA ARG A 190 8.95 28.01 -5.88
C ARG A 190 9.00 27.40 -4.47
N ASN A 191 9.22 28.26 -3.49
CA ASN A 191 9.48 27.93 -2.09
C ASN A 191 8.28 28.30 -1.20
N ILE A 192 7.07 28.33 -1.77
CA ILE A 192 5.83 28.60 -1.05
C ILE A 192 4.96 27.34 -1.16
N PRO A 193 4.92 26.50 -0.11
CA PRO A 193 4.05 25.33 -0.09
C PRO A 193 2.58 25.68 -0.36
N TYR A 194 1.90 24.85 -1.14
CA TYR A 194 0.47 25.02 -1.43
C TYR A 194 -0.37 24.36 -0.34
N THR A 195 -1.43 25.02 0.13
CA THR A 195 -2.31 24.47 1.19
C THR A 195 -3.50 23.74 0.57
N VAL A 196 -3.69 22.46 0.92
CA VAL A 196 -4.89 21.70 0.58
C VAL A 196 -5.83 21.70 1.78
N GLY A 197 -6.93 22.45 1.67
CA GLY A 197 -7.86 22.72 2.78
C GLY A 197 -9.22 22.02 2.71
N SER A 198 -9.54 21.36 1.60
CA SER A 198 -10.78 20.61 1.38
C SER A 198 -10.62 19.67 0.17
N GLU A 199 -11.67 18.91 -0.16
CA GLU A 199 -11.79 18.21 -1.44
C GLU A 199 -12.42 19.07 -2.55
N ASP A 200 -12.60 20.38 -2.35
CA ASP A 200 -13.09 21.25 -3.41
C ASP A 200 -12.08 21.32 -4.57
N ALA A 201 -12.59 21.66 -5.76
CA ALA A 201 -11.75 21.74 -6.96
C ALA A 201 -10.56 22.70 -6.78
N ILE A 202 -9.36 22.26 -7.17
CA ILE A 202 -8.13 23.06 -7.12
C ILE A 202 -7.81 23.57 -8.52
N THR A 203 -7.64 24.88 -8.67
CA THR A 203 -7.12 25.46 -9.91
C THR A 203 -5.60 25.32 -9.99
N ILE A 204 -5.12 24.82 -11.13
CA ILE A 204 -3.70 24.72 -11.47
C ILE A 204 -3.41 25.78 -12.54
N GLY A 205 -2.39 26.62 -12.32
CA GLY A 205 -1.98 27.60 -13.32
C GLY A 205 -1.24 28.82 -12.74
N THR A 206 -1.06 29.83 -13.57
CA THR A 206 -0.18 30.99 -13.31
C THR A 206 -0.90 32.20 -12.71
N THR A 207 -2.03 31.99 -12.03
CA THR A 207 -2.68 33.06 -11.24
C THR A 207 -2.21 32.95 -9.80
N ALA A 208 -1.87 34.10 -9.18
CA ALA A 208 -1.39 34.13 -7.81
C ALA A 208 -2.36 33.40 -6.85
N GLY A 209 -1.84 32.43 -6.09
CA GLY A 209 -2.64 31.59 -5.20
C GLY A 209 -3.05 30.23 -5.75
N ASN A 210 -2.88 29.97 -7.07
CA ASN A 210 -3.16 28.65 -7.65
C ASN A 210 -2.07 27.63 -7.30
N LEU A 211 -2.41 26.34 -7.43
CA LEU A 211 -1.41 25.27 -7.39
C LEU A 211 -0.54 25.33 -8.66
N TYR A 212 0.75 25.09 -8.52
CA TYR A 212 1.69 25.02 -9.63
C TYR A 212 2.87 24.08 -9.30
N TYR A 213 3.64 23.75 -10.32
CA TYR A 213 4.83 22.90 -10.25
C TYR A 213 5.63 23.07 -11.53
N ASN A 214 6.91 22.69 -11.55
CA ASN A 214 7.70 22.67 -12.78
C ASN A 214 7.48 21.39 -13.58
N THR A 215 7.61 21.47 -14.91
CA THR A 215 7.42 20.37 -15.84
C THR A 215 8.74 19.87 -16.41
N SER A 216 8.73 18.62 -16.81
CA SER A 216 9.78 17.94 -17.57
C SER A 216 9.15 16.72 -18.22
N ASN A 217 9.86 16.07 -19.14
CA ASN A 217 9.38 14.82 -19.73
C ASN A 217 9.15 13.70 -18.68
N LEU A 218 9.72 13.83 -17.47
CA LEU A 218 9.62 12.81 -16.41
C LEU A 218 8.65 13.20 -15.28
N SER A 219 8.43 14.50 -15.07
CA SER A 219 7.52 15.04 -14.06
C SER A 219 6.17 15.49 -14.63
N GLY A 220 5.97 15.31 -15.94
CA GLY A 220 4.77 15.65 -16.69
C GLY A 220 4.80 17.07 -17.26
N THR A 221 3.83 17.39 -18.12
CA THR A 221 3.75 18.63 -18.90
C THR A 221 2.47 19.44 -18.69
N LEU A 222 1.41 18.84 -18.11
CA LEU A 222 0.11 19.49 -17.95
C LEU A 222 0.11 20.45 -16.75
N GLN A 223 0.33 21.75 -16.97
CA GLN A 223 0.58 22.75 -15.92
C GLN A 223 -0.57 23.75 -15.70
N ASP A 224 -1.72 23.53 -16.32
CA ASP A 224 -2.88 24.41 -16.26
C ASP A 224 -4.19 23.61 -16.15
N GLY A 225 -5.29 24.26 -15.75
CA GLY A 225 -6.62 23.66 -15.68
C GLY A 225 -7.14 23.47 -14.25
N THR A 226 -8.04 22.52 -14.05
CA THR A 226 -8.68 22.26 -12.76
C THR A 226 -8.52 20.81 -12.37
N LEU A 227 -8.14 20.56 -11.12
CA LEU A 227 -8.24 19.27 -10.47
C LEU A 227 -9.65 19.18 -9.86
N PRO A 228 -10.51 18.25 -10.32
CA PRO A 228 -11.92 18.23 -9.92
C PRO A 228 -12.11 17.84 -8.45
N ALA A 229 -13.31 18.10 -7.92
CA ALA A 229 -13.64 17.81 -6.53
C ALA A 229 -13.58 16.30 -6.21
N ASP A 230 -13.91 15.45 -7.18
CA ASP A 230 -13.91 13.99 -7.03
C ASP A 230 -12.49 13.37 -7.04
N TYR A 231 -11.45 14.10 -7.46
CA TYR A 231 -10.08 13.61 -7.41
C TYR A 231 -9.61 13.52 -5.95
N PRO A 232 -9.06 12.38 -5.45
CA PRO A 232 -8.61 12.29 -4.06
C PRO A 232 -7.42 13.20 -3.77
N LYS A 233 -7.65 14.33 -3.09
CA LYS A 233 -6.59 15.28 -2.74
C LYS A 233 -5.90 14.93 -1.43
N GLY A 234 -6.38 13.94 -0.68
CA GLY A 234 -5.85 13.56 0.62
C GLY A 234 -6.29 14.48 1.76
N TYR A 235 -7.31 15.35 1.53
CA TYR A 235 -7.95 16.06 2.63
C TYR A 235 -8.87 15.12 3.41
N GLN A 236 -9.65 14.28 2.74
CA GLN A 236 -10.47 13.26 3.39
C GLN A 236 -9.63 12.13 3.96
N ALA A 237 -10.20 11.44 4.96
CA ALA A 237 -9.56 10.30 5.57
C ALA A 237 -9.46 9.12 4.59
N PHE A 238 -8.34 8.40 4.68
CA PHE A 238 -8.09 7.19 3.91
C PHE A 238 -7.20 6.25 4.71
N TYR A 239 -7.24 4.96 4.37
CA TYR A 239 -6.28 3.99 4.82
C TYR A 239 -5.20 3.80 3.76
N CYS A 240 -3.94 3.78 4.18
CA CYS A 240 -2.79 3.48 3.32
C CYS A 240 -2.15 2.16 3.74
N MET A 241 -1.77 1.32 2.79
CA MET A 241 -0.97 0.12 3.10
C MET A 241 0.27 0.50 3.91
N LYS A 242 0.46 -0.17 5.04
CA LYS A 242 1.55 0.11 5.99
C LYS A 242 2.93 -0.14 5.38
N TYR A 243 2.99 -1.11 4.46
CA TYR A 243 4.18 -1.54 3.74
C TYR A 243 3.92 -1.59 2.23
N GLU A 244 5.00 -1.61 1.45
CA GLU A 244 4.97 -1.98 0.03
C GLU A 244 4.40 -3.40 -0.14
N ILE A 245 3.79 -3.70 -1.30
CA ILE A 245 3.30 -5.05 -1.62
C ILE A 245 4.46 -6.03 -1.57
N THR A 246 4.37 -7.07 -0.75
CA THR A 246 5.43 -8.07 -0.63
C THR A 246 5.33 -9.17 -1.69
N GLN A 247 6.43 -9.90 -1.89
CA GLN A 247 6.43 -11.05 -2.80
C GLN A 247 5.46 -12.15 -2.37
N SER A 248 5.24 -12.38 -1.07
CA SER A 248 4.21 -13.32 -0.61
C SER A 248 2.80 -12.86 -0.95
N GLN A 249 2.49 -11.58 -0.71
CA GLN A 249 1.20 -11.00 -1.07
C GLN A 249 0.94 -11.08 -2.58
N TYR A 250 1.96 -10.83 -3.40
CA TYR A 250 1.84 -10.96 -4.85
C TYR A 250 1.70 -12.44 -5.30
N ALA A 251 2.39 -13.38 -4.64
CA ALA A 251 2.22 -14.81 -4.90
C ALA A 251 0.79 -15.28 -4.58
N ASP A 252 0.23 -14.83 -3.45
CA ASP A 252 -1.14 -15.08 -3.04
C ASP A 252 -2.15 -14.56 -4.07
N PHE A 253 -1.92 -13.37 -4.61
CA PHE A 253 -2.69 -12.82 -5.73
C PHE A 253 -2.64 -13.76 -6.94
N LEU A 254 -1.45 -14.10 -7.45
CA LEU A 254 -1.28 -14.95 -8.62
C LEU A 254 -1.92 -16.34 -8.45
N ASN A 255 -1.88 -16.91 -7.24
CA ASN A 255 -2.47 -18.21 -6.92
C ASN A 255 -4.01 -18.24 -6.98
N THR A 256 -4.65 -17.08 -7.08
CA THR A 256 -6.11 -16.98 -7.24
C THR A 256 -6.54 -16.66 -8.68
N LEU A 257 -5.59 -16.48 -9.60
CA LEU A 257 -5.89 -16.10 -10.98
C LEU A 257 -6.13 -17.30 -11.89
N SER A 258 -7.01 -17.10 -12.88
CA SER A 258 -7.14 -18.05 -13.99
C SER A 258 -5.89 -18.04 -14.88
N SER A 259 -5.72 -19.08 -15.69
CA SER A 259 -4.61 -19.17 -16.65
C SER A 259 -4.58 -18.03 -17.68
N GLY A 260 -5.74 -17.48 -18.04
CA GLY A 260 -5.84 -16.30 -18.93
C GLY A 260 -5.34 -15.03 -18.25
N GLN A 261 -5.71 -14.82 -16.98
CA GLN A 261 -5.31 -13.65 -16.19
C GLN A 261 -3.82 -13.65 -15.85
N LEU A 262 -3.21 -14.82 -15.68
CA LEU A 262 -1.78 -14.96 -15.43
C LEU A 262 -0.91 -14.43 -16.58
N VAL A 263 -1.43 -14.34 -17.81
CA VAL A 263 -0.66 -13.84 -18.97
C VAL A 263 -0.17 -12.42 -18.72
N GLU A 264 -1.02 -11.57 -18.16
CA GLU A 264 -0.71 -10.18 -17.89
C GLU A 264 -0.08 -9.96 -16.51
N CYS A 265 -0.57 -10.67 -15.50
CA CYS A 265 -0.14 -10.45 -14.11
C CYS A 265 1.22 -11.08 -13.77
N HIS A 266 1.72 -12.02 -14.57
CA HIS A 266 2.96 -12.71 -14.24
C HIS A 266 4.22 -11.86 -14.50
N ILE A 267 5.04 -11.67 -13.45
CA ILE A 267 6.31 -10.95 -13.52
C ILE A 267 7.45 -11.92 -13.88
N ASN A 268 8.01 -11.79 -15.09
CA ASN A 268 9.11 -12.61 -15.59
C ASN A 268 10.50 -12.00 -15.26
N SER A 269 10.88 -11.91 -13.99
CA SER A 269 12.19 -11.32 -13.60
C SER A 269 12.80 -11.98 -12.35
N PHE A 270 13.21 -13.24 -12.48
CA PHE A 270 13.72 -14.05 -11.39
C PHE A 270 15.16 -13.69 -10.98
N VAL A 271 15.45 -13.73 -9.67
CA VAL A 271 16.78 -13.67 -9.01
C VAL A 271 17.51 -12.31 -9.08
N LEU A 272 17.14 -11.41 -10.00
CA LEU A 272 17.66 -10.05 -10.00
C LEU A 272 17.07 -9.24 -8.84
N TYR A 273 17.93 -8.48 -8.15
CA TYR A 273 17.55 -7.61 -7.03
C TYR A 273 16.66 -8.29 -5.98
N ARG A 274 16.94 -9.57 -5.69
CA ARG A 274 16.20 -10.37 -4.71
C ARG A 274 14.72 -10.58 -5.04
N ASN A 275 14.32 -10.45 -6.31
CA ASN A 275 13.01 -10.89 -6.77
C ASN A 275 12.98 -12.41 -6.91
N ASN A 276 12.49 -13.10 -5.87
CA ASN A 276 12.48 -14.55 -5.78
C ASN A 276 11.06 -15.14 -5.84
N LEU A 277 10.11 -14.40 -6.42
CA LEU A 277 8.81 -14.92 -6.79
C LEU A 277 9.00 -16.01 -7.85
N GLU A 278 8.62 -17.24 -7.55
CA GLU A 278 8.79 -18.42 -8.41
C GLU A 278 7.49 -19.20 -8.58
N LYS A 279 7.39 -19.93 -9.69
CA LYS A 279 6.29 -20.89 -9.92
C LYS A 279 6.82 -22.32 -9.78
N SER A 280 6.25 -23.09 -8.87
CA SER A 280 6.51 -24.52 -8.70
C SER A 280 5.22 -25.31 -8.94
N GLY A 281 5.18 -26.11 -10.01
CA GLY A 281 3.92 -26.70 -10.47
C GLY A 281 2.94 -25.60 -10.86
N ASP A 282 1.75 -25.59 -10.24
CA ASP A 282 0.71 -24.57 -10.43
C ASP A 282 0.64 -23.53 -9.31
N THR A 283 1.62 -23.53 -8.40
CA THR A 283 1.65 -22.64 -7.24
C THR A 283 2.80 -21.65 -7.33
N TYR A 284 2.50 -20.39 -7.08
CA TYR A 284 3.46 -19.31 -6.89
C TYR A 284 3.87 -19.21 -5.42
N SER A 285 5.15 -18.97 -5.17
CA SER A 285 5.72 -18.74 -3.85
C SER A 285 6.95 -17.84 -3.95
N SER A 286 7.49 -17.40 -2.82
CA SER A 286 8.79 -16.71 -2.80
C SER A 286 9.64 -17.20 -1.64
N SER A 287 10.94 -17.37 -1.88
CA SER A 287 11.93 -17.62 -0.83
C SER A 287 12.33 -16.37 -0.05
N THR A 288 11.83 -15.19 -0.46
CA THR A 288 12.00 -13.90 0.24
C THR A 288 10.65 -13.22 0.42
N PRO A 289 9.72 -13.84 1.18
CA PRO A 289 8.31 -13.47 1.20
C PRO A 289 8.05 -12.03 1.63
N SER A 290 8.88 -11.49 2.53
CA SER A 290 8.70 -10.16 3.14
C SER A 290 9.48 -9.04 2.43
N VAL A 291 10.20 -9.34 1.35
CA VAL A 291 10.83 -8.33 0.47
C VAL A 291 9.73 -7.77 -0.44
N PRO A 292 9.72 -6.47 -0.75
CA PRO A 292 8.72 -5.90 -1.66
C PRO A 292 8.82 -6.52 -3.06
N GLN A 293 7.69 -6.61 -3.74
CA GLN A 293 7.62 -7.05 -5.12
C GLN A 293 8.06 -5.89 -6.03
N GLY A 294 9.32 -5.96 -6.49
CA GLY A 294 9.82 -5.12 -7.58
C GLY A 294 9.39 -5.65 -8.96
N PHE A 295 9.88 -5.01 -10.03
CA PHE A 295 9.59 -5.40 -11.42
C PHE A 295 8.11 -5.36 -11.82
N MET A 296 7.26 -4.70 -11.03
CA MET A 296 5.88 -4.51 -11.41
C MET A 296 5.82 -3.59 -12.63
N THR A 297 4.91 -3.86 -13.55
CA THR A 297 4.38 -2.83 -14.44
C THR A 297 3.30 -2.04 -13.71
N ALA A 298 2.91 -0.88 -14.25
CA ALA A 298 1.79 -0.11 -13.71
C ALA A 298 0.52 -0.98 -13.69
N ASN A 299 0.31 -1.77 -14.75
CA ASN A 299 -0.80 -2.70 -14.83
C ASN A 299 -0.74 -3.78 -13.75
N ASN A 300 0.43 -4.37 -13.49
CA ASN A 300 0.58 -5.37 -12.43
C ASN A 300 0.16 -4.82 -11.06
N LEU A 301 0.53 -3.58 -10.77
CA LEU A 301 0.08 -2.91 -9.55
C LEU A 301 -1.43 -2.70 -9.56
N LEU A 302 -1.99 -2.10 -10.62
CA LEU A 302 -3.42 -1.83 -10.68
C LEU A 302 -4.25 -3.11 -10.60
N SER A 303 -3.88 -4.19 -11.29
CA SER A 303 -4.57 -5.49 -11.17
C SER A 303 -4.50 -6.06 -9.75
N TYR A 304 -3.37 -5.92 -9.05
CA TYR A 304 -3.28 -6.31 -7.64
C TYR A 304 -4.23 -5.47 -6.77
N LEU A 305 -4.26 -4.15 -6.97
CA LEU A 305 -5.11 -3.24 -6.21
C LEU A 305 -6.60 -3.50 -6.48
N ASP A 306 -6.98 -3.77 -7.73
CA ASP A 306 -8.35 -4.12 -8.09
C ASP A 306 -8.78 -5.43 -7.42
N TRP A 307 -7.94 -6.47 -7.53
CA TRP A 307 -8.15 -7.75 -6.86
C TRP A 307 -8.32 -7.62 -5.34
N ALA A 308 -7.54 -6.73 -4.71
CA ALA A 308 -7.62 -6.46 -3.28
C ALA A 308 -8.74 -5.48 -2.88
N ALA A 309 -9.53 -4.97 -3.84
CA ALA A 309 -10.51 -3.90 -3.63
C ALA A 309 -9.90 -2.64 -2.99
N LEU A 310 -8.66 -2.32 -3.35
CA LEU A 310 -7.97 -1.08 -3.01
C LEU A 310 -8.00 -0.12 -4.22
N ARG A 311 -7.29 1.01 -4.13
CA ARG A 311 -7.11 1.95 -5.23
C ARG A 311 -5.70 2.53 -5.27
N PRO A 312 -5.21 3.01 -6.42
CA PRO A 312 -3.92 3.69 -6.47
C PRO A 312 -3.94 4.98 -5.65
N MET A 313 -2.81 5.26 -4.99
CA MET A 313 -2.62 6.48 -4.21
C MET A 313 -2.35 7.67 -5.12
N THR A 314 -2.87 8.85 -4.80
CA THR A 314 -2.49 10.08 -5.52
C THR A 314 -1.17 10.63 -4.99
N GLU A 315 -0.44 11.39 -5.82
CA GLU A 315 0.79 12.04 -5.33
C GLU A 315 0.53 13.11 -4.25
N LEU A 316 -0.72 13.59 -4.14
CA LEU A 316 -1.17 14.46 -3.05
C LEU A 316 -1.36 13.66 -1.75
N GLU A 317 -2.01 12.49 -1.83
CA GLU A 317 -2.14 11.56 -0.72
C GLU A 317 -0.78 11.04 -0.23
N PHE A 318 0.19 10.84 -1.13
CA PHE A 318 1.58 10.50 -0.77
C PHE A 318 2.19 11.57 0.16
N GLU A 319 2.13 12.85 -0.23
CA GLU A 319 2.67 13.94 0.60
C GLU A 319 1.91 14.09 1.92
N LYS A 320 0.58 13.93 1.89
CA LYS A 320 -0.24 13.89 3.12
C LYS A 320 0.19 12.76 4.05
N ALA A 321 0.37 11.55 3.52
CA ALA A 321 0.74 10.37 4.28
C ALA A 321 2.11 10.52 4.93
N CYS A 322 3.07 11.14 4.23
CA CYS A 322 4.41 11.45 4.74
C CYS A 322 4.41 12.52 5.84
N ARG A 323 3.83 13.69 5.55
CA ARG A 323 3.97 14.92 6.35
C ARG A 323 2.91 15.09 7.43
N GLY A 324 1.72 14.56 7.19
CA GLY A 324 0.55 14.81 8.02
C GLY A 324 0.04 16.24 7.92
N THR A 325 -0.25 16.85 9.06
CA THR A 325 -0.78 18.23 9.18
C THR A 325 0.30 19.26 9.52
N LEU A 326 1.56 18.82 9.62
CA LEU A 326 2.68 19.69 9.99
C LEU A 326 3.03 20.67 8.86
N PRO A 327 3.60 21.85 9.18
CA PRO A 327 4.20 22.72 8.17
C PRO A 327 5.26 21.99 7.34
N ALA A 328 5.36 22.29 6.05
CA ALA A 328 6.40 21.73 5.20
C ALA A 328 7.79 22.20 5.67
N VAL A 329 8.75 21.28 5.64
CA VAL A 329 10.16 21.53 6.00
C VAL A 329 11.01 21.40 4.73
N GLY A 330 12.09 22.18 4.64
CA GLY A 330 13.04 22.09 3.53
C GLY A 330 13.85 20.80 3.59
N LEU A 331 14.10 20.16 2.44
CA LEU A 331 14.80 18.88 2.31
C LEU A 331 14.16 17.75 3.13
N GLU A 332 12.84 17.83 3.34
CA GLU A 332 12.10 16.94 4.23
C GLU A 332 11.97 15.53 3.65
N TYR A 333 12.51 14.55 4.37
CA TYR A 333 12.22 13.13 4.17
C TYR A 333 10.89 12.72 4.83
N PRO A 334 10.32 11.52 4.53
CA PRO A 334 9.02 11.10 5.06
C PRO A 334 8.90 11.14 6.60
N TRP A 335 10.01 10.98 7.30
CA TRP A 335 10.07 11.09 8.77
C TRP A 335 10.11 12.52 9.31
N GLY A 336 9.99 13.54 8.45
CA GLY A 336 9.74 14.93 8.82
C GLY A 336 10.98 15.74 9.19
N THR A 337 12.18 15.22 8.89
CA THR A 337 13.46 15.94 9.10
C THR A 337 14.27 15.96 7.82
N ALA A 338 15.31 16.79 7.78
CA ALA A 338 16.27 16.89 6.67
C ALA A 338 17.47 15.94 6.80
N ASP A 339 17.51 15.11 7.84
CA ASP A 339 18.62 14.21 8.14
C ASP A 339 18.27 12.78 7.76
N VAL A 340 19.08 12.19 6.88
CA VAL A 340 19.06 10.77 6.50
C VAL A 340 20.36 10.09 6.92
N VAL A 341 20.29 8.81 7.24
CA VAL A 341 21.46 7.97 7.48
C VAL A 341 22.45 8.06 6.32
N THR A 342 23.73 8.26 6.63
CA THR A 342 24.84 8.33 5.65
C THR A 342 25.84 7.19 5.81
N ASP A 343 25.75 6.46 6.92
CA ASP A 343 26.59 5.29 7.16
C ASP A 343 26.16 4.15 6.24
N ILE A 344 27.15 3.36 5.81
CA ILE A 344 26.93 2.20 4.96
C ILE A 344 26.08 1.17 5.72
N LEU A 345 24.97 0.76 5.10
CA LEU A 345 24.08 -0.26 5.67
C LEU A 345 24.52 -1.66 5.27
N GLU A 346 24.42 -2.58 6.23
CA GLU A 346 24.57 -4.02 6.02
C GLU A 346 23.37 -4.75 6.63
N ILE A 347 23.00 -5.87 6.01
CA ILE A 347 21.98 -6.77 6.52
C ILE A 347 22.61 -8.09 6.99
N SER A 348 22.01 -8.69 8.01
CA SER A 348 22.23 -10.09 8.34
C SER A 348 20.96 -10.90 8.12
N SER A 349 21.09 -12.22 7.95
CA SER A 349 19.98 -13.14 7.68
C SER A 349 19.14 -12.76 6.44
N GLY A 350 19.82 -12.23 5.42
CA GLY A 350 19.19 -11.73 4.20
C GLY A 350 18.27 -12.75 3.54
N GLY A 351 17.03 -12.35 3.28
CA GLY A 351 16.00 -13.12 2.61
C GLY A 351 15.09 -13.92 3.53
N THR A 352 15.37 -13.92 4.83
CA THR A 352 14.56 -14.64 5.81
C THR A 352 13.63 -13.69 6.58
N GLU A 353 12.69 -14.24 7.34
CA GLU A 353 11.88 -13.48 8.31
C GLU A 353 12.75 -12.70 9.32
N ASN A 354 13.93 -13.25 9.66
CA ASN A 354 14.88 -12.68 10.61
C ASN A 354 15.85 -11.66 9.97
N GLU A 355 15.57 -11.16 8.76
CA GLU A 355 16.39 -10.12 8.14
C GLU A 355 16.36 -8.82 8.96
N VAL A 356 17.54 -8.33 9.32
CA VAL A 356 17.75 -7.13 10.14
C VAL A 356 18.93 -6.31 9.63
N ILE A 357 18.92 -5.01 9.93
CA ILE A 357 20.10 -4.15 9.79
C ILE A 357 21.14 -4.56 10.85
N SER A 358 22.32 -4.98 10.41
CA SER A 358 23.42 -5.38 11.31
C SER A 358 24.43 -4.25 11.55
N THR A 359 24.57 -3.34 10.58
CA THR A 359 25.55 -2.24 10.60
C THR A 359 24.93 -1.00 9.97
N GLY A 360 25.34 0.19 10.44
CA GLY A 360 24.98 1.47 9.82
C GLY A 360 23.63 2.05 10.25
N TYR A 361 22.92 1.42 11.20
CA TYR A 361 21.67 1.97 11.72
C TYR A 361 21.92 3.28 12.47
N SER A 362 21.23 4.35 12.07
CA SER A 362 21.27 5.64 12.76
C SER A 362 20.24 5.70 13.89
N THR A 363 20.65 6.20 15.06
CA THR A 363 19.76 6.46 16.19
C THR A 363 19.30 7.93 16.27
N THR A 364 19.73 8.77 15.33
CA THR A 364 19.43 10.21 15.32
C THR A 364 18.89 10.74 13.99
N ALA A 365 19.19 10.07 12.88
CA ALA A 365 18.70 10.39 11.54
C ALA A 365 17.70 9.33 11.07
N GLY A 366 16.94 9.63 10.02
CA GLY A 366 16.06 8.62 9.45
C GLY A 366 16.79 7.57 8.66
N ASN A 367 16.37 6.32 8.86
CA ASN A 367 16.95 5.19 8.16
C ASN A 367 16.11 4.85 6.92
N ALA A 368 16.79 4.63 5.79
CA ALA A 368 16.17 4.30 4.51
C ALA A 368 17.14 3.47 3.66
N ASN A 369 16.61 2.64 2.76
CA ASN A 369 17.41 1.89 1.81
C ASN A 369 17.54 2.66 0.48
N TYR A 370 18.70 3.28 0.23
CA TYR A 370 18.95 4.07 -0.99
C TYR A 370 20.38 3.90 -1.50
N TYR A 371 20.61 4.28 -2.75
CA TYR A 371 21.78 3.85 -3.53
C TYR A 371 23.13 4.16 -2.88
N THR A 372 23.31 5.39 -2.38
CA THR A 372 24.62 5.89 -1.92
C THR A 372 25.22 5.01 -0.82
N ILE A 373 24.38 4.47 0.07
CA ILE A 373 24.82 3.70 1.24
C ILE A 373 24.66 2.18 1.08
N THR A 374 23.95 1.72 0.04
CA THR A 374 23.67 0.29 -0.16
C THR A 374 24.29 -0.33 -1.41
N LYS A 375 24.78 0.48 -2.36
CA LYS A 375 25.25 0.02 -3.69
C LYS A 375 26.31 -1.08 -3.68
N ASP A 376 27.16 -1.12 -2.65
CA ASP A 376 28.29 -2.06 -2.57
C ASP A 376 28.00 -3.28 -1.67
N ASN A 377 26.90 -3.28 -0.92
CA ASN A 377 26.60 -4.33 0.09
C ASN A 377 25.23 -4.99 -0.08
N ILE A 378 24.16 -4.19 -0.17
CA ILE A 378 22.78 -4.71 -0.31
C ILE A 378 22.35 -4.63 -1.77
N ASN A 379 22.44 -3.45 -2.39
CA ASN A 379 22.08 -3.14 -3.79
C ASN A 379 20.81 -3.87 -4.28
N SER A 380 19.80 -3.93 -3.42
CA SER A 380 18.52 -4.63 -3.61
C SER A 380 17.53 -4.10 -2.57
N PRO A 381 16.22 -4.34 -2.74
CA PRO A 381 15.26 -4.09 -1.69
C PRO A 381 15.55 -4.96 -0.46
N THR A 382 15.14 -4.46 0.70
CA THR A 382 15.18 -5.16 1.99
C THR A 382 13.77 -5.54 2.42
N ARG A 383 13.66 -6.39 3.44
CA ARG A 383 12.37 -6.67 4.09
C ARG A 383 11.65 -5.36 4.44
N VAL A 384 10.35 -5.31 4.18
CA VAL A 384 9.53 -4.14 4.56
C VAL A 384 9.54 -3.93 6.08
N GLY A 385 9.62 -2.68 6.52
CA GLY A 385 9.65 -2.28 7.92
C GLY A 385 10.94 -2.66 8.67
N ILE A 386 12.01 -3.06 7.97
CA ILE A 386 13.27 -3.53 8.57
C ILE A 386 13.88 -2.53 9.58
N PHE A 387 13.72 -1.23 9.35
CA PHE A 387 14.27 -0.19 10.23
C PHE A 387 13.44 0.04 11.49
N ALA A 388 12.12 -0.19 11.42
CA ALA A 388 11.23 -0.10 12.56
C ALA A 388 11.48 -1.24 13.55
N ASP A 389 11.91 -2.39 13.04
CA ASP A 389 12.19 -3.62 13.80
C ASP A 389 13.56 -3.63 14.51
N HIS A 390 14.38 -2.61 14.26
CA HIS A 390 15.71 -2.54 14.86
C HIS A 390 15.62 -2.21 16.36
N ALA A 391 16.38 -2.91 17.20
CA ALA A 391 16.33 -2.76 18.67
C ALA A 391 16.68 -1.34 19.17
N SER A 392 17.45 -0.58 18.39
CA SER A 392 17.78 0.82 18.69
C SER A 392 16.78 1.84 18.10
N SER A 393 15.66 1.38 17.53
CA SER A 393 14.60 2.26 17.06
C SER A 393 13.93 2.95 18.25
N THR A 394 13.83 4.28 18.18
CA THR A 394 13.27 5.12 19.25
C THR A 394 12.01 5.87 18.83
N GLY A 395 11.51 5.63 17.61
CA GLY A 395 10.27 6.20 17.11
C GLY A 395 10.34 6.52 15.61
N ARG A 396 9.45 7.43 15.19
CA ARG A 396 9.22 7.81 13.80
C ARG A 396 10.52 8.05 13.00
N VAL A 397 11.41 8.90 13.52
CA VAL A 397 12.64 9.29 12.80
C VAL A 397 13.52 8.09 12.55
N THR A 398 13.99 7.40 13.59
CA THR A 398 14.91 6.27 13.43
C THR A 398 14.27 5.08 12.68
N ALA A 399 12.96 4.91 12.76
CA ALA A 399 12.24 3.91 11.98
C ALA A 399 12.13 4.25 10.48
N GLY A 400 12.43 5.49 10.07
CA GLY A 400 12.17 5.95 8.70
C GLY A 400 10.68 6.09 8.38
N ALA A 401 9.83 6.16 9.39
CA ALA A 401 8.38 6.11 9.25
C ALA A 401 7.77 7.48 8.93
N THR A 402 6.62 7.50 8.27
CA THR A 402 5.86 8.74 8.07
C THR A 402 5.30 9.33 9.36
N TYR A 403 4.72 10.53 9.29
CA TYR A 403 3.98 11.15 10.41
C TYR A 403 2.93 10.22 11.04
N TYR A 404 2.29 9.38 10.23
CA TYR A 404 1.26 8.44 10.67
C TYR A 404 1.81 7.02 10.96
N GLY A 405 3.11 6.76 10.77
CA GLY A 405 3.69 5.44 11.02
C GLY A 405 3.59 4.47 9.84
N ILE A 406 3.44 4.99 8.61
CA ILE A 406 3.58 4.19 7.38
C ILE A 406 5.08 3.98 7.12
N MET A 407 5.48 2.77 6.77
CA MET A 407 6.88 2.40 6.62
C MET A 407 7.33 2.46 5.16
N ASP A 408 8.63 2.70 4.96
CA ASP A 408 9.31 2.59 3.66
C ASP A 408 8.78 3.53 2.56
N MET A 409 8.14 4.66 2.92
CA MET A 409 7.73 5.68 1.94
C MET A 409 8.91 6.44 1.33
N GLY A 410 10.11 6.27 1.87
CA GLY A 410 11.36 6.83 1.37
C GLY A 410 12.41 5.73 1.21
N GLY A 411 12.87 5.52 -0.03
CA GLY A 411 13.82 4.47 -0.37
C GLY A 411 13.13 3.12 -0.61
N ASN A 412 13.88 2.03 -0.45
CA ASN A 412 13.48 0.66 -0.77
C ASN A 412 13.02 0.50 -2.24
N ILE A 413 11.74 0.66 -2.58
CA ILE A 413 11.28 0.74 -3.98
C ILE A 413 10.38 1.96 -4.22
N PHE A 414 10.30 2.40 -5.48
CA PHE A 414 9.41 3.51 -5.84
C PHE A 414 7.94 3.15 -5.62
N GLU A 415 7.20 4.13 -5.11
CA GLU A 415 5.75 4.10 -4.99
C GLU A 415 5.11 4.64 -6.26
N THR A 416 4.28 3.82 -6.92
CA THR A 416 3.46 4.31 -8.02
C THR A 416 2.32 5.17 -7.49
N CYS A 417 2.14 6.35 -8.06
CA CYS A 417 1.07 7.27 -7.69
C CYS A 417 0.35 7.82 -8.93
N VAL A 418 -0.92 8.18 -8.75
CA VAL A 418 -1.69 8.95 -9.74
C VAL A 418 -1.13 10.37 -9.81
N SER A 419 -0.75 10.78 -11.01
CA SER A 419 -0.14 12.06 -11.32
C SER A 419 -1.17 13.14 -11.59
N VAL A 420 -0.98 14.34 -11.04
CA VAL A 420 -1.74 15.52 -11.46
C VAL A 420 -1.19 16.15 -12.74
N ALA A 421 -0.03 15.70 -13.24
CA ALA A 421 0.64 16.27 -14.40
C ALA A 421 0.24 15.64 -15.75
N HIS A 422 -0.88 14.92 -15.77
CA HIS A 422 -1.47 14.29 -16.95
C HIS A 422 -3.01 14.34 -16.90
N ALA A 423 -3.67 14.38 -18.06
CA ALA A 423 -5.14 14.47 -18.13
C ALA A 423 -5.84 13.25 -17.52
N ASP A 424 -5.42 12.04 -17.91
CA ASP A 424 -5.96 10.79 -17.37
C ASP A 424 -5.78 10.65 -15.85
N GLY A 425 -4.66 11.16 -15.32
CA GLY A 425 -4.45 11.20 -13.88
C GLY A 425 -5.42 12.15 -13.18
N ARG A 426 -5.74 13.29 -13.78
CA ARG A 426 -6.75 14.23 -13.25
C ARG A 426 -8.19 13.74 -13.41
N ALA A 427 -8.45 12.78 -14.28
CA ALA A 427 -9.75 12.14 -14.45
C ALA A 427 -10.04 11.09 -13.36
N TYR A 428 -9.02 10.68 -12.60
CA TYR A 428 -9.16 9.74 -11.49
C TYR A 428 -10.07 10.27 -10.39
N THR A 429 -11.04 9.45 -9.98
CA THR A 429 -12.08 9.80 -8.99
C THR A 429 -11.95 9.02 -7.67
N GLY A 430 -10.91 8.20 -7.52
CA GLY A 430 -10.72 7.43 -6.30
C GLY A 430 -11.71 6.28 -6.10
N ILE A 431 -12.33 5.77 -7.17
CA ILE A 431 -13.16 4.56 -7.10
C ILE A 431 -12.27 3.37 -6.68
N HIS A 432 -12.79 2.53 -5.78
CA HIS A 432 -12.10 1.32 -5.34
C HIS A 432 -12.24 0.19 -6.36
N GLY A 433 -11.25 -0.69 -6.39
CA GLY A 433 -11.36 -1.97 -7.07
C GLY A 433 -12.58 -2.77 -6.61
N ASP A 434 -13.10 -3.62 -7.50
CA ASP A 434 -14.30 -4.41 -7.23
C ASP A 434 -13.98 -5.85 -6.82
N GLY A 435 -12.69 -6.20 -6.81
CA GLY A 435 -12.19 -7.52 -6.48
C GLY A 435 -12.11 -8.48 -7.67
N ALA A 436 -12.41 -8.03 -8.88
CA ALA A 436 -12.42 -8.81 -10.11
C ALA A 436 -11.51 -8.20 -11.19
N LEU A 437 -10.94 -9.06 -12.03
CA LEU A 437 -10.17 -8.66 -13.20
C LEU A 437 -10.89 -9.08 -14.46
N ASP A 438 -10.53 -8.48 -15.59
CA ASP A 438 -10.96 -9.00 -16.88
C ASP A 438 -10.34 -10.39 -17.17
N ASN A 439 -10.72 -11.00 -18.30
CA ASN A 439 -10.22 -12.33 -18.67
C ASN A 439 -8.72 -12.36 -19.04
N ALA A 440 -8.12 -11.20 -19.31
CA ALA A 440 -6.70 -11.06 -19.61
C ALA A 440 -5.87 -10.74 -18.36
N GLY A 441 -6.50 -10.37 -17.25
CA GLY A 441 -5.82 -10.03 -16.00
C GLY A 441 -5.59 -8.53 -15.81
N ASN A 442 -6.28 -7.67 -16.56
CA ASN A 442 -6.26 -6.23 -16.33
C ASN A 442 -7.31 -5.84 -15.27
N HIS A 443 -7.02 -4.76 -14.55
CA HIS A 443 -8.03 -4.07 -13.76
C HIS A 443 -9.21 -3.64 -14.66
N ASN A 444 -10.40 -3.63 -14.11
CA ASN A 444 -11.63 -3.26 -14.83
C ASN A 444 -12.21 -1.92 -14.34
N THR A 445 -11.57 -1.28 -13.37
CA THR A 445 -12.10 -0.10 -12.69
C THR A 445 -12.07 1.15 -13.58
N GLU A 446 -13.22 1.81 -13.69
CA GLU A 446 -13.40 3.03 -14.47
C GLU A 446 -12.55 4.20 -13.92
N ASN A 447 -12.06 5.05 -14.82
CA ASN A 447 -11.28 6.25 -14.50
C ASN A 447 -9.96 5.99 -13.75
N TRP A 448 -9.52 4.73 -13.64
CA TRP A 448 -8.15 4.44 -13.26
C TRP A 448 -7.22 4.78 -14.43
N PRO A 449 -6.12 5.51 -14.17
CA PRO A 449 -5.04 5.69 -15.14
C PRO A 449 -4.64 4.35 -15.76
N GLY A 450 -4.83 4.19 -17.07
CA GLY A 450 -4.66 2.90 -17.73
C GLY A 450 -3.20 2.61 -18.09
N PRO A 451 -2.82 1.33 -18.23
CA PRO A 451 -1.50 0.99 -18.74
C PRO A 451 -1.36 1.35 -20.22
N TYR A 452 -0.16 1.77 -20.58
CA TYR A 452 0.26 2.07 -21.94
C TYR A 452 0.17 0.82 -22.83
N THR A 453 -0.84 0.72 -23.70
CA THR A 453 -0.67 -0.06 -24.92
C THR A 453 0.20 0.77 -25.86
N ILE A 454 1.43 0.33 -26.14
CA ILE A 454 2.25 0.92 -27.21
C ILE A 454 1.49 0.74 -28.54
N SER A 455 0.63 1.68 -28.92
CA SER A 455 0.04 1.68 -30.26
C SER A 455 1.03 2.15 -31.31
N ASP A 456 2.07 2.91 -30.90
CA ASP A 456 3.16 3.32 -31.76
C ASP A 456 4.51 3.37 -30.99
N PRO A 457 5.47 2.49 -31.29
CA PRO A 457 6.79 2.49 -30.66
C PRO A 457 7.65 3.73 -30.99
N ASN A 458 7.16 4.64 -31.84
CA ASN A 458 7.81 5.91 -32.18
C ASN A 458 7.06 7.14 -31.67
N ASP A 459 5.96 6.98 -30.93
CA ASP A 459 5.29 8.11 -30.30
C ASP A 459 6.13 8.60 -29.11
N THR A 460 6.89 9.64 -29.40
CA THR A 460 7.73 10.36 -28.43
C THR A 460 6.98 11.53 -27.78
N SER A 461 5.69 11.72 -28.11
CA SER A 461 4.88 12.86 -27.68
C SER A 461 4.08 12.59 -26.40
N GLU A 462 3.93 11.32 -25.99
CA GLU A 462 3.26 10.89 -24.74
C GLU A 462 4.00 9.70 -24.08
N THR A 463 5.33 9.80 -23.90
CA THR A 463 6.18 8.71 -23.38
C THR A 463 6.10 8.49 -21.87
N GLY A 464 4.95 8.73 -21.24
CA GLY A 464 4.79 8.58 -19.79
C GLY A 464 3.43 7.96 -19.49
N ASP A 465 3.42 6.95 -18.65
CA ASP A 465 2.24 6.21 -18.23
C ASP A 465 1.09 7.15 -17.91
N LYS A 466 -0.07 6.90 -18.56
CA LYS A 466 -1.25 7.75 -18.70
C LYS A 466 -1.81 8.29 -17.38
N GLY A 467 -1.10 9.22 -16.74
CA GLY A 467 -1.44 9.72 -15.41
C GLY A 467 -0.91 8.90 -14.24
N LEU A 468 0.16 8.13 -14.44
CA LEU A 468 0.90 7.48 -13.34
C LEU A 468 2.35 7.98 -13.31
N GLY A 469 2.92 7.98 -12.12
CA GLY A 469 4.32 8.29 -11.91
C GLY A 469 4.83 7.67 -10.62
N GLN A 470 6.08 7.97 -10.27
CA GLN A 470 6.78 7.38 -9.15
C GLN A 470 7.18 8.43 -8.10
N ARG A 471 7.02 8.09 -6.81
CA ARG A 471 7.38 8.91 -5.64
C ARG A 471 8.22 8.09 -4.66
N GLY A 472 8.92 8.75 -3.72
CA GLY A 472 9.62 8.10 -2.60
C GLY A 472 11.05 7.61 -2.86
N GLY A 473 11.47 7.47 -4.12
CA GLY A 473 12.80 6.93 -4.44
C GLY A 473 12.88 5.41 -4.27
N GLY A 474 14.05 4.83 -4.43
CA GLY A 474 14.29 3.40 -4.20
C GLY A 474 15.77 3.10 -3.95
N PHE A 475 16.11 1.82 -3.76
CA PHE A 475 17.47 1.38 -3.44
C PHE A 475 18.52 1.72 -4.53
N ARG A 476 18.08 2.14 -5.73
CA ARG A 476 18.94 2.60 -6.84
C ARG A 476 18.90 4.11 -7.11
N THR A 477 18.23 4.87 -6.27
CA THR A 477 18.22 6.34 -6.38
C THR A 477 19.06 6.98 -5.29
N ILE A 478 19.58 8.17 -5.59
CA ILE A 478 20.18 9.04 -4.57
C ILE A 478 19.10 9.61 -3.65
N GLU A 479 19.54 10.15 -2.52
CA GLU A 479 18.69 10.63 -1.43
C GLU A 479 17.68 11.70 -1.82
N THR A 480 17.98 12.54 -2.82
CA THR A 480 17.07 13.62 -3.24
C THR A 480 15.77 13.12 -3.89
N PHE A 481 15.71 11.86 -4.32
CA PHE A 481 14.46 11.23 -4.79
C PHE A 481 13.53 10.86 -3.64
N MET A 482 14.05 10.78 -2.41
CA MET A 482 13.28 10.42 -1.22
C MET A 482 12.67 11.63 -0.51
N TYR A 483 12.97 12.87 -0.94
CA TYR A 483 12.28 14.02 -0.34
C TYR A 483 10.78 13.89 -0.59
N THR A 484 10.00 14.22 0.44
CA THR A 484 8.54 14.17 0.41
C THR A 484 8.00 14.95 -0.80
N SER A 485 8.63 16.08 -1.14
CA SER A 485 8.20 16.95 -2.23
C SER A 485 8.81 16.64 -3.62
N ALA A 486 9.75 15.67 -3.73
CA ALA A 486 10.58 15.50 -4.93
C ALA A 486 9.85 14.81 -6.08
N ARG A 487 9.35 15.54 -7.08
CA ARG A 487 8.48 15.02 -8.14
C ARG A 487 9.20 14.62 -9.43
N THR A 488 10.46 14.18 -9.35
CA THR A 488 11.30 13.92 -10.54
C THR A 488 10.67 12.95 -11.54
N TYR A 489 10.01 11.88 -11.06
CA TYR A 489 9.32 10.88 -11.89
C TYR A 489 7.79 10.94 -11.74
N ALA A 490 7.23 12.10 -11.39
CA ALA A 490 5.79 12.22 -11.10
C ALA A 490 4.88 11.93 -12.30
N ALA A 491 5.37 11.85 -13.54
CA ALA A 491 4.61 11.39 -14.70
C ALA A 491 5.44 10.44 -15.59
N PHE A 492 6.31 9.67 -14.94
CA PHE A 492 7.13 8.67 -15.60
C PHE A 492 7.13 7.42 -14.74
N TYR A 493 6.79 6.30 -15.34
CA TYR A 493 6.90 5.03 -14.66
C TYR A 493 7.88 4.11 -15.39
N ASN A 494 8.96 3.78 -14.69
CA ASN A 494 9.97 2.87 -15.21
C ASN A 494 9.54 1.42 -14.97
N GLY A 495 8.51 0.99 -15.71
CA GLY A 495 7.90 -0.32 -15.54
C GLY A 495 8.87 -1.47 -15.80
N GLY A 496 8.68 -2.57 -15.06
CA GLY A 496 9.52 -3.76 -15.21
C GLY A 496 10.97 -3.56 -14.77
N ASN A 497 11.24 -2.56 -13.92
CA ASN A 497 12.55 -2.38 -13.28
C ASN A 497 12.53 -2.86 -11.83
N GLY A 498 13.67 -3.34 -11.33
CA GLY A 498 13.73 -4.03 -10.04
C GLY A 498 13.49 -3.15 -8.81
N TYR A 499 13.34 -1.85 -8.99
CA TYR A 499 13.06 -0.86 -7.95
C TYR A 499 11.74 -0.11 -8.18
N GLY A 500 10.86 -0.62 -9.06
CA GLY A 500 9.49 -0.15 -9.24
C GLY A 500 8.47 -1.16 -8.71
N GLY A 501 7.56 -0.68 -7.88
CA GLY A 501 6.40 -1.43 -7.40
C GLY A 501 5.39 -0.46 -6.78
N GLY A 502 4.95 -0.74 -5.57
CA GLY A 502 4.27 0.26 -4.77
C GLY A 502 3.26 -0.32 -3.79
N ARG A 503 2.29 0.52 -3.43
CA ARG A 503 1.25 0.21 -2.47
C ARG A 503 -0.08 0.84 -2.84
N GLY A 504 -1.14 0.36 -2.20
CA GLY A 504 -2.50 0.84 -2.34
C GLY A 504 -2.97 1.72 -1.19
N VAL A 505 -4.07 2.40 -1.44
CA VAL A 505 -4.88 3.09 -0.43
C VAL A 505 -6.35 2.70 -0.60
N ARG A 506 -7.19 3.09 0.34
CA ARG A 506 -8.65 2.96 0.26
C ARG A 506 -9.28 4.06 1.10
N THR A 507 -10.29 4.74 0.57
CA THR A 507 -11.02 5.80 1.28
C THR A 507 -11.64 5.24 2.56
N ALA A 508 -11.58 6.00 3.66
CA ALA A 508 -12.14 5.56 4.93
C ALA A 508 -13.69 5.57 4.87
N PRO A 509 -14.38 4.61 5.51
CA PRO A 509 -15.85 4.53 5.53
C PRO A 509 -16.57 5.72 6.17
#